data_AF-A0A0S6WUX2-F1
#
_entry.id   AF-A0A0S6WUX2-F1
#
_cell.length_a   1.000
_cell.length_b   1.000
_cell.length_c   1.000
_cell.angle_alpha   90.00
_cell.angle_beta   90.00
_cell.angle_gamma   90.00
#
_symmetry.space_group_name_H-M   'P 1'
#
loop_
_entity.id
_entity.type
_entity.pdbx_description
1 polymer ?
#
loop_
_entity_poly.entity_id
_entity_poly.type
_entity_poly.pdbx_seq_one_letter_code
_entity_poly.pdbx_strand_id
1 'polypeptide(L)'
;MAQNDTFTARDFAFTPNHDETARQNFIGGFKKFINFDVEAALDRRFDATLAPAYEAAHGAPPATRKDAVAAVENDPLFQTWSALTFHSQNLMWGAVQDTTDRIIEDRIETYRQLRDARPAGGSVTLRDELVVRAPVSTTEIHRQPGGYWRERRADDIEQGLNYTGTVEL
;
A
#
# COMPACT_ATOMS: atom_id res chain seq x y z
N MET A 1 17.15 38.83 -12.70
CA MET A 1 17.96 37.68 -12.23
C MET A 1 17.00 36.72 -11.57
N ALA A 2 16.62 35.64 -12.25
CA ALA A 2 15.81 34.60 -11.63
C ALA A 2 16.69 33.90 -10.58
N GLN A 3 16.21 33.81 -9.34
CA GLN A 3 16.86 32.98 -8.32
C GLN A 3 16.88 31.55 -8.85
N ASN A 4 18.08 30.97 -8.94
CA ASN A 4 18.25 29.53 -9.10
C ASN A 4 17.88 28.88 -7.78
N ASP A 5 16.58 28.77 -7.52
CA ASP A 5 16.10 27.96 -6.41
C ASP A 5 16.49 26.51 -6.72
N THR A 6 17.45 26.03 -5.95
CA THR A 6 17.94 24.65 -6.08
C THR A 6 16.87 23.76 -5.48
N PHE A 7 15.98 23.24 -6.32
CA PHE A 7 15.02 22.23 -5.91
C PHE A 7 15.77 21.01 -5.36
N THR A 8 15.36 20.56 -4.18
CA THR A 8 15.89 19.37 -3.51
C THR A 8 14.82 18.28 -3.44
N ALA A 9 15.24 17.03 -3.22
CA ALA A 9 14.31 15.91 -3.02
C ALA A 9 13.32 16.15 -1.85
N ARG A 10 13.63 17.06 -0.92
CA ARG A 10 12.74 17.45 0.17
C ARG A 10 11.50 18.19 -0.31
N ASP A 11 11.57 18.89 -1.43
CA ASP A 11 10.46 19.68 -1.96
C ASP A 11 9.35 18.78 -2.52
N PHE A 12 9.69 17.54 -2.87
CA PHE A 12 8.75 16.50 -3.32
C PHE A 12 8.36 15.50 -2.22
N ALA A 13 8.85 15.68 -0.99
CA ALA A 13 8.67 14.69 0.07
C ALA A 13 7.21 14.58 0.51
N PHE A 14 6.85 13.36 0.92
CA PHE A 14 5.65 13.11 1.72
C PHE A 14 5.87 13.71 3.12
N THR A 15 5.12 14.77 3.46
CA THR A 15 5.35 15.54 4.69
C THR A 15 4.13 15.48 5.61
N PRO A 16 3.98 14.41 6.42
CA PRO A 16 2.95 14.36 7.43
C PRO A 16 3.19 15.42 8.51
N ASN A 17 2.12 15.98 9.06
CA ASN A 17 2.23 16.81 10.27
C ASN A 17 2.39 15.94 11.52
N HIS A 18 2.49 16.56 12.70
CA HIS A 18 2.68 15.84 13.97
C HIS A 18 1.62 14.75 14.21
N ASP A 19 0.34 15.08 14.06
CA ASP A 19 -0.77 14.17 14.37
C ASP A 19 -0.93 13.06 13.33
N GLU A 20 -0.71 13.40 12.05
CA GLU A 20 -0.60 12.45 10.96
C GLU A 20 0.54 11.46 11.20
N THR A 21 1.73 11.96 11.58
CA THR A 21 2.90 11.13 11.91
C THR A 21 2.60 10.20 13.09
N ALA A 22 1.97 10.70 14.16
CA ALA A 22 1.61 9.89 15.32
C ALA A 22 0.63 8.76 14.93
N ARG A 23 -0.39 9.06 14.12
CA ARG A 23 -1.34 8.07 13.59
C ARG A 23 -0.64 7.04 12.70
N GLN A 24 0.20 7.51 11.79
CA GLN A 24 0.98 6.69 10.87
C GLN A 24 1.88 5.70 11.65
N ASN A 25 2.63 6.18 12.65
CA ASN A 25 3.47 5.34 13.50
C ASN A 25 2.67 4.25 14.24
N PHE A 26 1.51 4.60 14.79
CA PHE A 26 0.63 3.61 15.42
C PHE A 26 0.19 2.53 14.43
N ILE A 27 -0.26 2.93 13.24
CA ILE A 27 -0.72 1.99 12.20
C ILE A 27 0.43 1.12 11.70
N GLY A 28 1.61 1.69 11.47
CA GLY A 28 2.81 0.93 11.09
C GLY A 28 3.17 -0.12 12.13
N GLY A 29 3.18 0.25 13.42
CA GLY A 29 3.39 -0.68 14.53
C GLY A 29 2.32 -1.78 14.60
N PHE A 30 1.06 -1.39 14.47
CA PHE A 30 -0.07 -2.33 14.47
C PHE A 30 0.00 -3.33 13.31
N LYS A 31 0.35 -2.88 12.10
CA LYS A 31 0.57 -3.76 10.94
C LYS A 31 1.73 -4.71 11.14
N LYS A 32 2.85 -4.22 11.68
CA LYS A 32 4.03 -5.05 11.98
C LYS A 32 3.66 -6.16 12.97
N PHE A 33 2.93 -5.83 14.03
CA PHE A 33 2.42 -6.84 14.98
C PHE A 33 1.54 -7.90 14.30
N ILE A 34 0.60 -7.50 13.45
CA ILE A 34 -0.30 -8.45 12.76
C ILE A 34 0.50 -9.36 11.80
N ASN A 35 1.33 -8.77 10.93
CA ASN A 35 2.02 -9.48 9.87
C ASN A 35 3.22 -10.32 10.36
N PHE A 36 3.76 -10.02 11.54
CA PHE A 36 4.88 -10.80 12.10
C PHE A 36 4.42 -11.69 13.26
N ASP A 37 3.84 -11.12 14.31
CA ASP A 37 3.56 -11.87 15.53
C ASP A 37 2.31 -12.75 15.40
N VAL A 38 1.21 -12.16 14.89
CA VAL A 38 -0.06 -12.89 14.74
C VAL A 38 0.05 -13.92 13.60
N GLU A 39 0.65 -13.54 12.48
CA GLU A 39 0.88 -14.46 11.36
C GLU A 39 1.78 -15.64 11.77
N ALA A 40 2.87 -15.40 12.51
CA ALA A 40 3.71 -16.50 13.00
C ALA A 40 2.98 -17.41 14.00
N ALA A 41 2.04 -16.89 14.77
CA ALA A 41 1.20 -17.72 15.64
C ALA A 41 0.22 -18.58 14.82
N LEU A 42 -0.34 -18.02 13.75
CA LEU A 42 -1.20 -18.74 12.82
C LEU A 42 -0.43 -19.84 12.06
N ASP A 43 0.79 -19.55 11.62
CA ASP A 43 1.69 -20.49 10.95
C ASP A 43 1.97 -21.72 11.83
N ARG A 44 2.41 -21.49 13.08
CA ARG A 44 2.60 -22.57 14.06
C ARG A 44 1.33 -23.38 14.31
N ARG A 45 0.17 -22.72 14.36
CA ARG A 45 -1.14 -23.38 14.54
C ARG A 45 -1.54 -24.21 13.32
N PHE A 46 -1.21 -23.72 12.13
CA PHE A 46 -1.47 -24.44 10.89
C PHE A 46 -0.73 -25.78 10.88
N ASP A 47 0.58 -25.74 11.10
CA ASP A 47 1.43 -26.93 11.11
C ASP A 47 1.06 -27.91 12.23
N ALA A 48 0.84 -27.40 13.44
CA ALA A 48 0.63 -28.25 14.62
C ALA A 48 -0.80 -28.80 14.73
N THR A 49 -1.79 -28.19 14.08
CA THR A 49 -3.21 -28.51 14.33
C THR A 49 -4.05 -28.55 13.06
N LEU A 50 -4.03 -27.52 12.23
CA LEU A 50 -4.99 -27.40 11.12
C LEU A 50 -4.67 -28.36 9.96
N ALA A 51 -3.40 -28.45 9.55
CA ALA A 51 -2.97 -29.39 8.51
C ALA A 51 -3.17 -30.87 8.93
N PRO A 52 -2.77 -31.30 10.15
CA PRO A 52 -3.08 -32.65 10.62
C PRO A 52 -4.58 -32.95 10.71
N ALA A 53 -5.40 -32.00 11.17
CA ALA A 53 -6.84 -32.18 11.24
C ALA A 53 -7.47 -32.31 9.85
N TYR A 54 -7.00 -31.53 8.88
CA TYR A 54 -7.41 -31.64 7.49
C TYR A 54 -7.04 -33.01 6.90
N GLU A 55 -5.80 -33.46 7.11
CA GLU A 55 -5.32 -34.76 6.65
C GLU A 55 -6.13 -35.92 7.24
N ALA A 56 -6.43 -35.89 8.54
CA ALA A 56 -7.27 -36.90 9.18
C ALA A 56 -8.69 -36.98 8.57
N ALA A 57 -9.24 -35.85 8.13
CA ALA A 57 -10.58 -35.78 7.53
C ALA A 57 -10.62 -36.14 6.03
N HIS A 58 -9.53 -35.90 5.29
CA HIS A 58 -9.49 -36.02 3.82
C HIS A 58 -8.54 -37.12 3.30
N GLY A 59 -7.72 -37.71 4.16
CA GLY A 59 -6.75 -38.75 3.83
C GLY A 59 -5.44 -38.25 3.19
N ALA A 60 -5.26 -36.94 3.07
CA ALA A 60 -4.04 -36.31 2.57
C ALA A 60 -3.91 -34.87 3.10
N PRO A 61 -2.68 -34.33 3.26
CA PRO A 61 -2.48 -32.95 3.69
C PRO A 61 -2.97 -31.94 2.64
N PRO A 62 -3.22 -30.66 3.03
CA PRO A 62 -3.57 -29.62 2.07
C PRO A 62 -2.49 -29.45 1.00
N ALA A 63 -2.87 -29.53 -0.28
CA ALA A 63 -1.90 -29.45 -1.40
C ALA A 63 -2.15 -28.25 -2.32
N THR A 64 -3.34 -27.67 -2.26
CA THR A 64 -3.74 -26.52 -3.07
C THR A 64 -4.15 -25.35 -2.19
N ARG A 65 -4.19 -24.15 -2.79
CA ARG A 65 -4.77 -22.96 -2.14
C ARG A 65 -6.20 -23.23 -1.63
N LYS A 66 -6.99 -24.00 -2.38
CA LYS A 66 -8.38 -24.29 -2.02
C LYS A 66 -8.46 -25.17 -0.76
N ASP A 67 -7.57 -26.16 -0.67
CA ASP A 67 -7.44 -27.03 0.51
C ASP A 67 -6.97 -26.21 1.72
N ALA A 68 -6.00 -25.32 1.52
CA ALA A 68 -5.52 -24.44 2.59
C ALA A 68 -6.65 -23.56 3.14
N VAL A 69 -7.49 -22.97 2.28
CA VAL A 69 -8.67 -22.20 2.71
C VAL A 69 -9.63 -23.09 3.51
N ALA A 70 -9.97 -24.27 3.01
CA ALA A 70 -10.86 -25.20 3.71
C ALA A 70 -10.30 -25.64 5.08
N ALA A 71 -8.98 -25.75 5.21
CA ALA A 71 -8.32 -26.11 6.46
C ALA A 71 -8.38 -24.99 7.53
N VAL A 72 -8.46 -23.73 7.13
CA VAL A 72 -8.30 -22.58 8.04
C VAL A 72 -9.54 -21.70 8.20
N GLU A 73 -10.51 -21.73 7.28
CA GLU A 73 -11.60 -20.74 7.22
C GLU A 73 -12.46 -20.64 8.49
N ASN A 74 -12.60 -21.76 9.21
CA ASN A 74 -13.37 -21.85 10.46
C ASN A 74 -12.50 -21.66 11.71
N ASP A 75 -11.19 -21.44 11.54
CA ASP A 75 -10.28 -21.24 12.66
C ASP A 75 -10.38 -19.82 13.23
N PRO A 76 -10.62 -19.64 14.54
CA PRO A 76 -10.75 -18.30 15.12
C PRO A 76 -9.50 -17.43 15.00
N LEU A 77 -8.30 -18.02 15.04
CA LEU A 77 -7.06 -17.27 14.88
C LEU A 77 -6.88 -16.82 13.43
N PHE A 78 -7.19 -17.68 12.46
CA PHE A 78 -7.23 -17.29 11.05
C PHE A 78 -8.22 -16.16 10.78
N GLN A 79 -9.45 -16.26 11.29
CA GLN A 79 -10.48 -15.22 11.12
C GLN A 79 -10.04 -13.89 11.75
N THR A 80 -9.44 -13.95 12.94
CA THR A 80 -8.90 -12.78 13.63
C THR A 80 -7.77 -12.14 12.83
N TRP A 81 -6.76 -12.92 12.43
CA TRP A 81 -5.65 -12.44 11.60
C TRP A 81 -6.16 -11.84 10.30
N SER A 82 -7.04 -12.53 9.58
CA SER A 82 -7.59 -12.09 8.29
C SER A 82 -8.33 -10.75 8.42
N ALA A 83 -9.19 -10.61 9.43
CA ALA A 83 -9.89 -9.37 9.71
C ALA A 83 -8.92 -8.23 10.06
N LEU A 84 -7.96 -8.48 10.95
CA LEU A 84 -6.96 -7.48 11.34
C LEU A 84 -6.08 -7.05 10.16
N THR A 85 -5.64 -7.98 9.31
CA THR A 85 -4.87 -7.69 8.09
C THR A 85 -5.70 -6.84 7.14
N PHE A 86 -6.96 -7.18 6.92
CA PHE A 86 -7.88 -6.40 6.08
C PHE A 86 -8.08 -4.97 6.60
N HIS A 87 -8.35 -4.81 7.90
CA HIS A 87 -8.59 -3.51 8.50
C HIS A 87 -7.32 -2.67 8.62
N SER A 88 -6.19 -3.28 8.97
CA SER A 88 -4.92 -2.56 9.05
C SER A 88 -4.45 -2.05 7.68
N GLN A 89 -4.74 -2.77 6.59
CA GLN A 89 -4.51 -2.28 5.23
C GLN A 89 -5.35 -1.04 4.91
N ASN A 90 -6.64 -1.04 5.29
CA ASN A 90 -7.51 0.13 5.13
C ASN A 90 -7.03 1.33 5.94
N LEU A 91 -6.65 1.10 7.20
CA LEU A 91 -6.15 2.16 8.08
C LEU A 91 -4.90 2.83 7.50
N MET A 92 -3.97 2.03 6.98
CA MET A 92 -2.75 2.53 6.32
C MET A 92 -3.08 3.45 5.16
N TRP A 93 -3.95 3.00 4.25
CA TRP A 93 -4.35 3.82 3.11
C TRP A 93 -5.06 5.09 3.54
N GLY A 94 -5.98 5.02 4.51
CA GLY A 94 -6.63 6.21 5.05
C GLY A 94 -5.64 7.21 5.63
N ALA A 95 -4.69 6.76 6.45
CA ALA A 95 -3.72 7.64 7.10
C ALA A 95 -2.71 8.28 6.13
N VAL A 96 -2.36 7.57 5.05
CA VAL A 96 -1.51 8.12 4.00
C VAL A 96 -2.31 9.09 3.12
N GLN A 97 -3.53 8.72 2.75
CA GLN A 97 -4.43 9.55 1.94
C GLN A 97 -4.73 10.88 2.64
N ASP A 98 -4.94 10.88 3.96
CA ASP A 98 -5.17 12.12 4.73
C ASP A 98 -4.03 13.13 4.54
N THR A 99 -2.77 12.69 4.60
CA THR A 99 -1.60 13.55 4.33
C THR A 99 -1.52 13.94 2.86
N THR A 100 -1.72 12.99 1.94
CA THR A 100 -1.67 13.25 0.49
C THR A 100 -2.70 14.30 0.09
N ASP A 101 -3.96 14.12 0.45
CA ASP A 101 -5.05 15.05 0.13
C ASP A 101 -4.75 16.45 0.68
N ARG A 102 -4.06 16.58 1.82
CA ARG A 102 -3.64 17.87 2.38
C ARG A 102 -2.54 18.56 1.56
N ILE A 103 -1.57 17.80 1.03
CA ILE A 103 -0.37 18.39 0.39
C ILE A 103 -0.37 18.32 -1.14
N ILE A 104 -1.34 17.63 -1.76
CA ILE A 104 -1.28 17.28 -3.18
C ILE A 104 -1.21 18.51 -4.10
N GLU A 105 -1.96 19.57 -3.82
CA GLU A 105 -1.95 20.78 -4.65
C GLU A 105 -0.58 21.47 -4.64
N ASP A 106 0.05 21.61 -3.47
CA ASP A 106 1.40 22.20 -3.33
C ASP A 106 2.45 21.35 -4.05
N ARG A 107 2.32 20.02 -3.98
CA ARG A 107 3.24 19.09 -4.66
C ARG A 107 3.07 19.11 -6.16
N ILE A 108 1.85 19.27 -6.67
CA ILE A 108 1.60 19.45 -8.10
C ILE A 108 2.20 20.75 -8.61
N GLU A 109 2.10 21.84 -7.84
CA GLU A 109 2.73 23.09 -8.22
C GLU A 109 4.26 22.95 -8.30
N THR A 110 4.86 22.27 -7.33
CA THR A 110 6.30 21.96 -7.35
C THR A 110 6.66 21.08 -8.55
N TYR A 111 5.84 20.06 -8.86
CA TYR A 111 6.00 19.22 -10.04
C TYR A 111 6.01 20.05 -11.33
N ARG A 112 5.06 20.98 -11.49
CA ARG A 112 4.95 21.84 -12.69
C ARG A 112 6.16 22.73 -12.84
N GLN A 113 6.62 23.36 -11.77
CA GLN A 113 7.82 24.20 -11.77
C GLN A 113 9.06 23.42 -12.21
N LEU A 114 9.24 22.21 -11.68
CA LEU A 114 10.34 21.31 -12.07
C LEU A 114 10.26 20.86 -13.53
N ARG A 115 9.07 20.44 -13.97
CA ARG A 115 8.78 20.02 -15.34
C ARG A 115 9.12 21.13 -16.33
N ASP A 116 8.75 22.37 -16.02
CA ASP A 116 8.90 23.50 -16.92
C ASP A 116 10.34 24.05 -16.91
N ALA A 117 11.01 24.06 -15.75
CA ALA A 117 12.40 24.50 -15.63
C ALA A 117 13.40 23.54 -16.30
N ARG A 118 13.08 22.24 -16.37
CA ARG A 118 13.93 21.18 -16.95
C ARG A 118 15.41 21.23 -16.51
N PRO A 119 15.72 21.30 -15.20
CA PRO A 119 17.10 21.47 -14.72
C PRO A 119 18.02 20.30 -15.09
N ALA A 120 17.46 19.10 -15.28
CA ALA A 120 18.20 17.91 -15.70
C ALA A 120 18.55 17.87 -17.22
N GLY A 121 17.97 18.77 -18.03
CA GLY A 121 18.26 18.89 -19.47
C GLY A 121 17.78 17.74 -20.37
N GLY A 122 17.27 16.65 -19.80
CA GLY A 122 16.72 15.49 -20.52
C GLY A 122 15.19 15.53 -20.63
N SER A 123 14.64 14.71 -21.53
CA SER A 123 13.20 14.47 -21.63
C SER A 123 12.89 13.01 -21.92
N VAL A 124 11.73 12.55 -21.46
CA VAL A 124 11.14 11.28 -21.87
C VAL A 124 9.78 11.60 -22.49
N THR A 125 9.47 10.99 -23.63
CA THR A 125 8.15 11.10 -24.25
C THR A 125 7.41 9.81 -24.00
N LEU A 126 6.33 9.89 -23.23
CA LEU A 126 5.43 8.78 -23.00
C LEU A 126 4.37 8.73 -24.11
N ARG A 127 3.73 7.58 -24.28
CA ARG A 127 2.54 7.49 -25.13
C ARG A 127 1.37 8.14 -24.43
N ASP A 128 0.57 8.91 -25.17
CA ASP A 128 -0.65 9.56 -24.64
C ASP A 128 -1.70 8.55 -24.17
N GLU A 129 -1.64 7.32 -24.69
CA GLU A 129 -2.54 6.23 -24.31
C GLU A 129 -1.79 5.17 -23.50
N LEU A 130 -2.11 5.09 -22.20
CA LEU A 130 -1.72 3.97 -21.34
C LEU A 130 -2.84 2.92 -21.28
N VAL A 131 -2.58 1.72 -21.82
CA VAL A 131 -3.51 0.59 -21.70
C VAL A 131 -3.23 -0.19 -20.42
N VAL A 132 -4.04 0.04 -19.38
CA VAL A 132 -3.95 -0.71 -18.12
C VAL A 132 -4.70 -2.05 -18.25
N ARG A 133 -3.96 -3.15 -18.30
CA ARG A 133 -4.51 -4.50 -18.48
C ARG A 133 -4.90 -5.15 -17.16
N ALA A 134 -5.79 -6.13 -17.23
CA ALA A 134 -6.05 -7.03 -16.11
C ALA A 134 -4.76 -7.80 -15.72
N PRO A 135 -4.54 -8.08 -14.42
CA PRO A 135 -5.45 -7.79 -13.30
C PRO A 135 -5.38 -6.35 -12.76
N VAL A 136 -4.42 -5.52 -13.20
CA VAL A 136 -4.18 -4.18 -12.63
C VAL A 136 -5.41 -3.26 -12.75
N SER A 137 -6.15 -3.33 -13.85
CA SER A 137 -7.38 -2.55 -14.04
C SER A 137 -8.63 -3.16 -13.40
N THR A 138 -8.58 -4.42 -12.94
CA THR A 138 -9.77 -5.18 -12.52
C THR A 138 -9.67 -5.72 -11.10
N THR A 139 -8.57 -5.48 -10.40
CA THR A 139 -8.31 -6.05 -9.08
C THR A 139 -7.84 -4.96 -8.14
N GLU A 140 -8.36 -5.00 -6.92
CA GLU A 140 -7.95 -4.13 -5.81
C GLU A 140 -6.59 -4.57 -5.27
N ILE A 141 -5.52 -4.31 -6.02
CA ILE A 141 -4.15 -4.69 -5.65
C ILE A 141 -3.76 -3.93 -4.39
N HIS A 142 -3.35 -4.67 -3.35
CA HIS A 142 -3.04 -4.15 -2.00
C HIS A 142 -4.13 -3.28 -1.38
N ARG A 143 -5.34 -3.29 -1.94
CA ARG A 143 -6.45 -2.43 -1.52
C ARG A 143 -6.16 -0.94 -1.62
N GLN A 144 -5.27 -0.55 -2.53
CA GLN A 144 -4.94 0.85 -2.78
C GLN A 144 -6.15 1.57 -3.40
N PRO A 145 -6.65 2.66 -2.79
CA PRO A 145 -7.74 3.45 -3.36
C PRO A 145 -7.40 3.95 -4.77
N GLY A 146 -8.21 3.55 -5.76
CA GLY A 146 -7.98 3.91 -7.17
C GLY A 146 -6.88 3.09 -7.88
N GLY A 147 -6.16 2.22 -7.16
CA GLY A 147 -5.02 1.48 -7.71
C GLY A 147 -3.87 2.38 -8.16
N TYR A 148 -2.86 1.79 -8.79
CA TYR A 148 -1.62 2.47 -9.17
C TYR A 148 -1.71 3.38 -10.40
N TRP A 149 -2.87 3.44 -11.06
CA TRP A 149 -3.00 4.00 -12.40
C TRP A 149 -4.08 5.08 -12.52
N ARG A 150 -4.95 5.22 -11.52
CA ARG A 150 -6.06 6.16 -11.59
C ARG A 150 -5.58 7.57 -11.30
N GLU A 151 -5.89 8.46 -12.23
CA GLU A 151 -5.74 9.90 -12.10
C GLU A 151 -7.09 10.54 -11.77
N ARG A 152 -7.08 11.55 -10.90
CA ARG A 152 -8.26 12.35 -10.52
C ARG A 152 -8.17 13.79 -11.00
N ARG A 153 -7.00 14.24 -11.46
CA ARG A 153 -6.69 15.63 -11.82
C ARG A 153 -5.61 15.70 -12.90
N ALA A 154 -5.38 16.89 -13.46
CA ALA A 154 -4.28 17.11 -14.39
C ALA A 154 -2.94 17.09 -13.64
N ASP A 155 -1.89 16.55 -14.27
CA ASP A 155 -0.56 16.40 -13.67
C ASP A 155 -0.60 15.59 -12.35
N ASP A 156 -1.45 14.55 -12.28
CA ASP A 156 -1.70 13.84 -11.03
C ASP A 156 -0.50 13.00 -10.58
N ILE A 157 0.03 13.33 -9.41
CA ILE A 157 1.13 12.62 -8.77
C ILE A 157 0.67 11.88 -7.50
N GLU A 158 -0.63 11.86 -7.23
CA GLU A 158 -1.21 11.29 -6.00
C GLU A 158 -0.78 9.85 -5.76
N GLN A 159 -0.84 8.98 -6.77
CA GLN A 159 -0.51 7.56 -6.56
C GLN A 159 0.95 7.36 -6.21
N GLY A 160 1.84 8.17 -6.81
CA GLY A 160 3.25 8.18 -6.45
C GLY A 160 3.47 8.66 -5.02
N LEU A 161 2.79 9.74 -4.63
CA LEU A 161 2.88 10.32 -3.30
C LEU A 161 2.32 9.40 -2.20
N ASN A 162 1.18 8.76 -2.48
CA ASN A 162 0.60 7.72 -1.63
C ASN A 162 1.58 6.55 -1.46
N TYR A 163 2.18 6.08 -2.55
CA TYR A 163 3.14 4.98 -2.47
C TYR A 163 4.35 5.37 -1.60
N THR A 164 4.91 6.58 -1.78
CA THR A 164 5.97 7.10 -0.90
C THR A 164 5.54 7.08 0.56
N GLY A 165 4.36 7.59 0.89
CA GLY A 165 3.85 7.61 2.27
C GLY A 165 3.71 6.21 2.88
N THR A 166 3.45 5.17 2.08
CA THR A 166 3.41 3.78 2.59
C THR A 166 4.78 3.16 2.85
N VAL A 167 5.83 3.61 2.16
CA VAL A 167 7.21 3.12 2.38
C VAL A 167 7.80 3.71 3.67
N GLU A 168 7.34 4.89 4.06
CA GLU A 168 7.76 5.58 5.29
C GLU A 168 7.07 5.04 6.57
N LEU A 169 6.17 4.05 6.44
CA LEU A 169 5.44 3.36 7.53
C LEU A 169 6.10 2.05 7.99
#